data_AF-A0A4U9UMU0-F1
#
_entry.id   AF-A0A4U9UMU0-F1
#
_cell.length_a   1.000
_cell.length_b   1.000
_cell.length_c   1.000
_cell.angle_alpha   90.00
_cell.angle_beta   90.00
_cell.angle_gamma   90.00
#
_symmetry.space_group_name_H-M   'P 1'
#
loop_
_entity.id
_entity.type
_entity.pdbx_description
1 polymer ?
#
loop_
_entity_poly.entity_id
_entity_poly.type
_entity_poly.pdbx_seq_one_letter_code
_entity_poly.pdbx_strand_id
1 'polypeptide(L)'
;MIAVANGWMCVRRSLCCSMKLVVMLSPELWDNGITAATLQYDYNAYRSDHSDSSAQTTQFLGLRGGLNWDVWRLRYRASANWNDDEGFRYQSNETYLERPLVGWRSRMVLGQSTTDGQVF
;
A
#
# COMPACT_ATOMS: atom_id res chain seq x y z
N MET A 1 63.69 -0.29 36.64
CA MET A 1 62.35 0.34 36.54
C MET A 1 61.32 -0.69 36.97
N ILE A 2 60.29 -0.23 37.67
CA ILE A 2 59.38 -0.96 38.56
C ILE A 2 58.48 -1.99 37.86
N ALA A 3 58.05 -2.99 38.64
CA ALA A 3 57.28 -4.17 38.27
C ALA A 3 55.74 -4.02 38.42
N VAL A 4 55.05 -5.09 38.01
CA VAL A 4 53.77 -5.66 38.49
C VAL A 4 52.55 -5.58 37.56
N ALA A 5 51.99 -6.78 37.35
CA ALA A 5 50.79 -7.16 36.62
C ALA A 5 49.49 -6.82 37.38
N ASN A 6 48.38 -6.67 36.63
CA ASN A 6 47.01 -6.96 37.06
C ASN A 6 46.25 -7.34 35.78
N GLY A 7 45.81 -8.59 35.61
CA GLY A 7 44.47 -9.04 36.04
C GLY A 7 43.45 -8.43 35.07
N TRP A 8 42.55 -9.13 34.40
CA TRP A 8 41.42 -9.81 35.02
C TRP A 8 40.89 -10.88 34.05
N MET A 9 40.80 -12.09 34.57
CA MET A 9 40.09 -13.23 34.00
C MET A 9 38.61 -12.89 33.81
N CYS A 10 38.07 -13.31 32.66
CA CYS A 10 36.64 -13.32 32.40
C CYS A 10 36.00 -14.43 33.27
N VAL A 11 35.52 -14.05 34.47
CA VAL A 11 34.78 -14.91 35.41
C VAL A 11 33.36 -14.39 35.51
N ARG A 12 32.43 -14.94 34.70
CA ARG A 12 31.05 -15.36 35.07
C ARG A 12 30.19 -15.58 33.82
N ARG A 13 29.63 -16.79 33.73
CA ARG A 13 28.38 -17.10 33.03
C ARG A 13 27.32 -16.08 33.43
N SER A 14 26.74 -15.35 32.49
CA SER A 14 25.30 -15.08 32.41
C SER A 14 25.00 -13.96 31.42
N LEU A 15 24.19 -14.29 30.41
CA LEU A 15 23.26 -13.36 29.74
C LEU A 15 23.88 -12.31 28.82
N CYS A 16 24.45 -12.76 27.70
CA CYS A 16 24.32 -12.00 26.46
C CYS A 16 22.87 -12.20 25.97
N CYS A 17 21.91 -11.55 26.63
CA CYS A 17 20.52 -11.56 26.19
C CYS A 17 20.44 -10.68 24.94
N SER A 18 20.55 -11.31 23.76
CA SER A 18 20.23 -10.68 22.49
C SER A 18 18.76 -10.27 22.55
N MET A 19 18.53 -9.00 22.84
CA MET A 19 17.22 -8.36 22.90
C MET A 19 16.67 -8.28 21.46
N LYS A 20 16.26 -9.42 20.90
CA LYS A 20 15.51 -9.47 19.66
C LYS A 20 14.11 -9.00 20.02
N LEU A 21 13.89 -7.70 19.87
CA LEU A 21 12.60 -7.04 20.06
C LEU A 21 11.61 -7.58 19.02
N VAL A 22 11.08 -8.78 19.26
CA VAL A 22 9.89 -9.25 18.57
C VAL A 22 8.76 -8.54 19.28
N VAL A 23 8.28 -7.44 18.70
CA VAL A 23 7.04 -6.81 19.18
C VAL A 23 5.94 -7.84 18.92
N MET A 24 5.64 -8.68 19.90
CA MET A 24 4.41 -9.47 19.92
C MET A 24 3.28 -8.46 20.09
N LEU A 25 2.78 -7.93 18.98
CA LEU A 25 1.55 -7.16 18.97
C LEU A 25 0.45 -8.10 19.46
N SER A 26 0.04 -7.91 20.71
CA SER A 26 -1.15 -8.57 21.25
C SER A 26 -2.32 -8.29 20.30
N PRO A 27 -3.07 -9.32 19.86
CA PRO A 27 -4.16 -9.14 18.91
C PRO A 27 -5.28 -8.21 19.43
N GLU A 28 -5.31 -7.91 20.72
CA GLU A 28 -6.20 -6.91 21.35
C GLU A 28 -5.85 -5.45 21.00
N LEU A 29 -4.64 -5.18 20.49
CA LEU A 29 -4.25 -3.82 20.07
C LEU A 29 -4.64 -3.51 18.61
N TRP A 30 -5.33 -4.42 17.92
CA TRP A 30 -5.85 -4.16 16.58
C TRP A 30 -7.04 -3.21 16.68
N ASP A 31 -6.73 -1.93 16.56
CA ASP A 31 -7.73 -0.90 16.30
C ASP A 31 -8.24 -1.08 14.86
N ASN A 32 -9.56 -1.23 14.72
CA ASN A 32 -10.22 -1.31 13.42
C ASN A 32 -10.07 0.00 12.62
N GLY A 33 -9.56 1.05 13.26
CA GLY A 33 -9.37 2.36 12.69
C GLY A 33 -10.65 3.18 12.76
N ILE A 34 -10.52 4.45 12.41
CA ILE A 34 -11.66 5.37 12.35
C ILE A 34 -12.42 5.24 11.04
N THR A 35 -13.73 5.46 11.10
CA THR A 35 -14.55 5.60 9.90
C THR A 35 -14.09 6.84 9.13
N ALA A 36 -13.53 6.63 7.95
CA ALA A 36 -12.96 7.67 7.13
C ALA A 36 -13.17 7.38 5.64
N ALA A 37 -13.52 8.41 4.89
CA ALA A 37 -13.57 8.38 3.44
C ALA A 37 -12.40 9.19 2.87
N THR A 38 -11.74 8.64 1.87
CA THR A 38 -10.71 9.31 1.09
C THR A 38 -11.11 9.31 -0.37
N LEU A 39 -10.91 10.44 -1.03
CA LEU A 39 -11.07 10.56 -2.47
C LEU A 39 -9.84 11.29 -3.00
N GLN A 40 -9.13 10.62 -3.91
CA GLN A 40 -8.00 11.16 -4.62
C GLN A 40 -8.36 11.19 -6.10
N TYR A 41 -8.15 12.34 -6.72
CA TYR A 41 -8.24 12.53 -8.16
C TYR A 41 -6.88 12.96 -8.68
N ASP A 42 -6.53 12.47 -9.86
CA ASP A 42 -5.29 12.78 -10.56
C ASP A 42 -5.67 13.13 -11.99
N TYR A 43 -5.43 14.37 -12.42
CA TYR A 43 -5.78 14.83 -13.75
C TYR A 43 -4.53 15.35 -14.45
N ASN A 44 -4.25 14.82 -15.64
CA ASN A 44 -3.11 15.20 -16.46
C ASN A 44 -3.61 15.51 -17.87
N ALA A 45 -3.14 16.61 -18.46
CA ALA A 45 -3.41 16.96 -19.84
C ALA A 45 -2.09 17.27 -20.54
N TYR A 46 -1.91 16.67 -21.71
CA TYR A 46 -0.72 16.81 -22.53
C TYR A 46 -1.14 17.20 -23.94
N ARG A 47 -0.41 18.14 -24.54
CA ARG A 47 -0.59 18.55 -25.92
C ARG A 47 0.77 18.58 -26.60
N SER A 48 0.85 17.93 -27.76
CA SER A 48 2.04 17.92 -28.60
C SER A 48 1.68 18.49 -29.95
N ASP A 49 2.23 19.66 -30.26
CA ASP A 49 2.13 20.28 -31.57
C ASP A 49 3.43 19.94 -32.34
N HIS A 50 3.32 19.19 -33.44
CA HIS A 50 4.45 18.86 -34.32
C HIS A 50 4.31 19.63 -35.63
N SER A 51 5.42 20.09 -36.22
CA SER A 51 5.41 20.87 -37.46
C SER A 51 4.81 20.12 -38.66
N ASP A 52 4.91 18.79 -38.64
CA ASP A 52 4.54 17.90 -39.75
C ASP A 52 3.37 16.95 -39.43
N SER A 53 2.74 17.07 -38.25
CA SER A 53 1.60 16.23 -37.83
C SER A 53 0.50 17.07 -37.18
N SER A 54 -0.74 16.57 -37.23
CA SER A 54 -1.84 17.12 -36.43
C SER A 54 -1.44 17.16 -34.95
N ALA A 55 -1.85 18.24 -34.27
CA ALA A 55 -1.62 18.41 -32.85
C ALA A 55 -2.35 17.31 -32.07
N GLN A 56 -1.61 16.48 -31.34
CA GLN A 56 -2.19 15.43 -30.52
C GLN A 56 -2.44 15.97 -29.12
N THR A 57 -3.68 15.82 -28.65
CA THR A 57 -4.04 16.16 -27.28
C THR A 57 -4.44 14.88 -26.55
N THR A 58 -3.80 14.61 -25.43
CA THR A 58 -4.10 13.48 -24.55
C THR A 58 -4.49 13.99 -23.17
N GLN A 59 -5.56 13.44 -22.61
CA GLN A 59 -6.00 13.74 -21.25
C GLN A 59 -6.13 12.44 -20.46
N PHE A 60 -5.73 12.49 -19.20
CA PHE A 60 -5.82 11.37 -18.27
C PHE A 60 -6.47 11.83 -16.98
N LEU A 61 -7.41 11.03 -16.49
CA LEU A 61 -8.07 11.22 -15.20
C LEU A 61 -8.04 9.91 -14.42
N GLY A 62 -7.23 9.85 -13.37
CA GLY A 62 -7.24 8.78 -12.37
C GLY A 62 -8.14 9.14 -11.20
N LEU A 63 -9.05 8.25 -10.82
CA LEU A 63 -9.88 8.38 -9.62
C LEU A 63 -9.60 7.22 -8.68
N ARG A 64 -9.36 7.55 -7.41
CA ARG A 64 -9.10 6.59 -6.33
C ARG A 64 -9.95 6.95 -5.13
N GLY A 65 -10.97 6.14 -4.87
CA GLY A 65 -11.82 6.24 -3.69
C GLY A 65 -11.44 5.18 -2.66
N GLY A 66 -11.50 5.56 -1.39
CA GLY A 66 -11.36 4.68 -0.25
C GLY A 66 -12.43 4.99 0.78
N LEU A 67 -13.12 3.96 1.29
CA LEU A 67 -13.98 4.10 2.45
C LEU A 67 -13.58 3.04 3.46
N ASN A 68 -13.14 3.49 4.62
CA ASN A 68 -12.90 2.63 5.77
C ASN A 68 -14.07 2.85 6.73
N TRP A 69 -14.76 1.78 7.09
CA TRP A 69 -15.81 1.80 8.09
C TRP A 69 -15.65 0.58 8.98
N ASP A 70 -15.13 0.79 10.19
CA ASP A 70 -14.84 -0.30 11.13
C ASP A 70 -13.93 -1.35 10.44
N VAL A 71 -14.34 -2.61 10.41
CA VAL A 71 -13.63 -3.69 9.70
C VAL A 71 -13.76 -3.64 8.17
N TRP A 72 -14.65 -2.84 7.61
CA TRP A 72 -14.89 -2.81 6.16
C TRP A 72 -13.99 -1.79 5.47
N ARG A 73 -13.35 -2.22 4.38
CA ARG A 73 -12.48 -1.37 3.57
C ARG A 73 -12.90 -1.47 2.11
N LEU A 74 -13.65 -0.48 1.65
CA LEU A 74 -13.98 -0.33 0.25
C LEU A 74 -12.84 0.42 -0.45
N ARG A 75 -12.42 -0.12 -1.60
CA ARG A 75 -11.45 0.52 -2.50
C ARG A 75 -12.07 0.59 -3.89
N TYR A 76 -11.98 1.77 -4.49
CA TYR A 76 -12.46 2.07 -5.83
C TYR A 76 -11.31 2.72 -6.62
N ARG A 77 -11.01 2.20 -7.80
CA ARG A 77 -9.99 2.71 -8.71
C ARG A 77 -10.53 2.69 -10.12
N ALA A 78 -10.60 3.86 -10.73
CA ALA A 78 -10.95 4.02 -12.12
C ALA A 78 -9.94 4.93 -12.82
N SER A 79 -9.80 4.74 -14.13
CA SER A 79 -9.00 5.59 -14.99
C SER A 79 -9.80 5.93 -16.25
N ALA A 80 -9.74 7.18 -16.65
CA ALA A 80 -10.28 7.66 -17.91
C ALA A 80 -9.14 8.28 -18.71
N ASN A 81 -9.02 7.88 -19.96
CA ASN A 81 -8.06 8.40 -20.91
C ASN A 81 -8.84 8.99 -22.08
N TRP A 82 -8.42 10.13 -22.59
CA TRP A 82 -8.92 10.70 -23.82
C TRP A 82 -7.74 10.99 -24.73
N ASN A 83 -7.83 10.59 -25.98
CA ASN A 83 -6.83 10.91 -26.99
C ASN A 83 -7.52 11.31 -28.30
N ASP A 84 -6.87 12.15 -29.09
CA ASP A 84 -7.39 12.60 -30.39
C ASP A 84 -7.60 11.40 -31.35
N ASP A 85 -6.70 10.41 -31.30
CA ASP A 85 -6.74 9.22 -32.17
C ASP A 85 -7.70 8.10 -31.70
N GLU A 86 -7.77 7.82 -30.39
CA GLU A 86 -8.53 6.67 -29.83
C GLU A 86 -9.87 7.08 -29.19
N GLY A 87 -10.10 8.39 -28.99
CA GLY A 87 -11.29 8.92 -28.34
C GLY A 87 -11.27 8.76 -26.81
N PHE A 88 -12.47 8.72 -26.19
CA PHE A 88 -12.63 8.59 -24.74
C PHE A 88 -12.69 7.12 -24.32
N ARG A 89 -11.72 6.69 -23.50
CA ARG A 89 -11.62 5.34 -22.95
C ARG A 89 -11.70 5.38 -21.43
N TYR A 90 -12.79 4.85 -20.91
CA TYR A 90 -13.00 4.67 -19.47
C TYR A 90 -12.75 3.22 -19.07
N GLN A 91 -11.93 3.01 -18.05
CA GLN A 91 -11.64 1.71 -17.49
C GLN A 91 -11.83 1.75 -15.96
N SER A 92 -12.76 0.94 -15.45
CA SER A 92 -12.84 0.66 -14.03
C SER A 92 -11.86 -0.46 -13.73
N ASN A 93 -10.80 -0.15 -12.96
CA ASN A 93 -9.72 -1.09 -12.71
C ASN A 93 -10.08 -2.02 -11.55
N GLU A 94 -10.46 -1.44 -10.42
CA GLU A 94 -10.63 -2.19 -9.17
C GLU A 94 -11.79 -1.61 -8.38
N THR A 95 -12.74 -2.46 -8.01
CA THR A 95 -13.78 -2.11 -7.06
C THR A 95 -14.00 -3.31 -6.16
N TYR A 96 -13.44 -3.24 -4.95
CA TYR A 96 -13.53 -4.34 -4.01
C TYR A 96 -13.74 -3.86 -2.58
N LEU A 97 -14.43 -4.70 -1.83
CA LEU A 97 -14.70 -4.54 -0.42
C LEU A 97 -13.91 -5.61 0.33
N GLU A 98 -12.99 -5.19 1.19
CA GLU A 98 -12.23 -6.09 2.04
C GLU A 98 -12.79 -6.08 3.46
N ARG A 99 -12.81 -7.25 4.07
CA ARG A 99 -13.07 -7.42 5.50
C ARG A 99 -12.07 -8.41 6.09
N PRO A 100 -11.20 -7.98 7.04
CA PRO A 100 -10.40 -8.89 7.82
C PRO A 100 -11.28 -9.60 8.85
N LEU A 101 -11.21 -10.92 8.89
CA LEU A 101 -11.80 -11.76 9.92
C LEU A 101 -10.71 -12.13 10.92
N VAL A 102 -10.59 -11.32 11.98
CA VAL A 102 -9.55 -11.47 13.01
C VAL A 102 -9.58 -12.86 13.66
N GLY A 103 -10.76 -13.44 13.84
CA GLY A 103 -10.92 -14.77 14.42
C GLY A 103 -10.28 -15.90 13.60
N TRP A 104 -10.18 -15.76 12.28
CA TRP A 104 -9.66 -16.80 11.37
C TRP A 104 -8.36 -16.37 10.67
N ARG A 105 -7.76 -15.24 11.08
CA ARG A 105 -6.56 -14.65 10.44
C ARG A 105 -6.67 -14.57 8.90
N SER A 106 -7.89 -14.39 8.40
CA SER A 106 -8.21 -14.44 6.97
C SER A 106 -8.76 -13.11 6.49
N ARG A 107 -8.49 -12.73 5.23
CA ARG A 107 -9.07 -11.54 4.59
C ARG A 107 -10.07 -11.99 3.54
N MET A 108 -11.34 -11.63 3.73
CA MET A 108 -12.34 -11.78 2.68
C MET A 108 -12.31 -10.56 1.77
N VAL A 109 -12.24 -10.78 0.47
CA VAL A 109 -12.31 -9.74 -0.56
C VAL A 109 -13.52 -10.05 -1.43
N LEU A 110 -14.47 -9.12 -1.50
CA LEU A 110 -15.69 -9.23 -2.29
C LEU A 110 -15.69 -8.14 -3.35
N GLY A 111 -15.77 -8.51 -4.62
CA GLY A 111 -15.81 -7.59 -5.75
C GLY A 111 -14.81 -7.93 -6.86
N GLN A 112 -14.53 -6.95 -7.71
CA GLN A 112 -13.54 -7.05 -8.77
C GLN A 112 -12.22 -6.49 -8.26
N SER A 113 -11.33 -7.40 -7.86
CA SER A 113 -9.93 -7.10 -7.55
C SER A 113 -9.07 -7.71 -8.65
N THR A 114 -8.16 -6.92 -9.21
CA THR A 114 -7.11 -7.47 -10.09
C THR A 114 -6.29 -8.45 -9.27
N THR A 115 -6.16 -9.69 -9.72
CA THR A 115 -5.34 -10.68 -9.00
C THR A 115 -3.89 -10.23 -9.04
N ASP A 116 -3.23 -10.21 -7.88
CA ASP A 116 -1.79 -9.98 -7.79
C ASP A 116 -1.10 -11.07 -8.62
N GLY A 117 -0.49 -10.67 -9.74
CA GLY A 117 0.09 -11.58 -10.74
C GLY A 117 1.36 -12.31 -10.27
N GLN A 118 1.52 -12.57 -8.97
CA GLN A 118 2.73 -13.20 -8.43
C GLN A 118 2.91 -14.67 -8.82
N VAL A 119 1.94 -15.29 -9.51
CA VAL A 119 1.96 -16.73 -9.85
C VAL A 119 1.68 -16.99 -11.34
N PHE A 120 1.53 -15.94 -12.17
CA PHE A 120 1.29 -16.10 -13.62
C PHE A 120 2.47 -15.62 -14.44
#